data_AF-A0A0C3GL37-F1
#
_entry.id   AF-A0A0C3GL37-F1
#
_cell.length_a   1.000
_cell.length_b   1.000
_cell.length_c   1.000
_cell.angle_alpha   90.00
_cell.angle_beta   90.00
_cell.angle_gamma   90.00
#
_symmetry.space_group_name_H-M   'P 1'
#
loop_
_entity.id
_entity.type
_entity.pdbx_description
1 polymer ?
#
loop_
_entity_poly.entity_id
_entity_poly.type
_entity_poly.pdbx_seq_one_letter_code
_entity_poly.pdbx_strand_id
1 'polypeptide(L)'
;MSAYTPVIKAEWISAAKQDFLVPDAVGTKILPLPGTSIKQMLEFTLPRHTISVNVHSSESFFSHNSLDTTSDALMIRLRRLPTPAASVVGKLVELRCQAWLDGYQSVNYIHLCDAVSTHFPLWVISFWAKALDLCKMVHEPWVGAKVWLNTEVKQKISAEQRQLAERATILLATLPWDNNPVHSLWCYLGPHWTTGTQQSDLLDILSDRITAQPALAGRLQVKGLALSPKIL
;
A
#
# COMPACT_ATOMS: atom_id res chain seq x y z
N MET A 1 -18.79 -45.20 -7.32
CA MET A 1 -18.96 -44.15 -6.30
C MET A 1 -17.59 -43.87 -5.68
N SER A 2 -16.66 -43.27 -6.43
CA SER A 2 -16.29 -41.83 -6.46
C SER A 2 -15.71 -41.25 -5.16
N ALA A 3 -14.55 -41.77 -4.74
CA ALA A 3 -13.65 -41.14 -3.77
C ALA A 3 -12.54 -40.27 -4.42
N TYR A 4 -12.59 -40.06 -5.74
CA TYR A 4 -11.54 -39.38 -6.52
C TYR A 4 -11.71 -37.84 -6.66
N THR A 5 -12.77 -37.27 -6.10
CA THR A 5 -13.15 -35.87 -6.30
C THR A 5 -12.32 -34.82 -5.53
N PRO A 6 -11.71 -35.07 -4.35
CA PRO A 6 -11.04 -33.99 -3.61
C PRO A 6 -9.65 -33.62 -4.15
N VAL A 7 -8.91 -34.56 -4.74
CA VAL A 7 -7.54 -34.31 -5.25
C VAL A 7 -7.57 -33.40 -6.48
N ILE A 8 -8.47 -33.67 -7.43
CA ILE A 8 -8.63 -32.89 -8.67
C ILE A 8 -8.99 -31.43 -8.36
N LYS A 9 -9.84 -31.19 -7.35
CA LYS A 9 -10.21 -29.82 -6.94
C LYS A 9 -9.03 -29.02 -6.38
N ALA A 10 -8.14 -29.65 -5.62
CA ALA A 10 -6.98 -28.97 -5.03
C ALA A 10 -5.96 -28.54 -6.09
N GLU A 11 -5.70 -29.40 -7.08
CA GLU A 11 -4.79 -29.11 -8.19
C GLU A 11 -5.28 -27.94 -9.04
N TRP A 12 -6.57 -27.89 -9.35
CA TRP A 12 -7.16 -26.83 -10.19
C TRP A 12 -7.12 -25.47 -9.48
N ILE A 13 -7.39 -25.45 -8.18
CA ILE A 13 -7.26 -24.21 -7.37
C ILE A 13 -5.80 -23.74 -7.33
N SER A 14 -4.84 -24.67 -7.27
CA SER A 14 -3.42 -24.33 -7.30
C SER A 14 -3.00 -23.73 -8.66
N ALA A 15 -3.44 -24.34 -9.76
CA ALA A 15 -3.18 -23.84 -11.11
C ALA A 15 -3.79 -22.45 -11.33
N ALA A 16 -5.08 -22.28 -10.99
CA ALA A 16 -5.77 -20.99 -11.08
C ALA A 16 -5.02 -19.90 -10.32
N LYS A 17 -4.54 -20.20 -9.10
CA LYS A 17 -3.78 -19.23 -8.30
C LYS A 17 -2.53 -18.73 -9.02
N GLN A 18 -1.82 -19.57 -9.78
CA GLN A 18 -0.60 -19.17 -10.50
C GLN A 18 -0.89 -18.10 -11.56
N ASP A 19 -2.00 -18.22 -12.29
CA ASP A 19 -2.36 -17.24 -13.33
C ASP A 19 -2.72 -15.85 -12.76
N PHE A 20 -3.05 -15.79 -11.47
CA PHE A 20 -3.27 -14.54 -10.74
C PHE A 20 -2.02 -14.04 -10.00
N LEU A 21 -0.90 -14.76 -9.98
CA LEU A 21 0.34 -14.25 -9.39
C LEU A 21 1.01 -13.29 -10.37
N VAL A 22 1.36 -12.10 -9.88
CA VAL A 22 2.16 -11.15 -10.66
C VAL A 22 3.56 -11.74 -10.83
N PRO A 23 4.04 -11.99 -12.07
CA PRO A 23 5.37 -12.56 -12.28
C PRO A 23 6.45 -11.65 -11.69
N ASP A 24 7.47 -12.21 -11.03
CA ASP A 24 8.50 -11.40 -10.34
C ASP A 24 9.23 -10.43 -11.27
N ALA A 25 9.54 -10.87 -12.49
CA ALA A 25 10.17 -10.04 -13.52
C ALA A 25 9.32 -8.83 -13.93
N VAL A 26 7.99 -8.93 -13.78
CA VAL A 26 7.05 -7.85 -14.03
C VAL A 26 6.82 -7.03 -12.75
N GLY A 27 6.68 -7.68 -11.60
CA GLY A 27 6.44 -7.07 -10.31
C GLY A 27 7.47 -5.99 -9.96
N THR A 28 8.74 -6.28 -10.19
CA THR A 28 9.86 -5.33 -9.97
C THR A 28 9.81 -4.09 -10.89
N LYS A 29 9.10 -4.16 -12.03
CA LYS A 29 8.93 -3.04 -12.97
C LYS A 29 7.71 -2.18 -12.65
N ILE A 30 6.64 -2.78 -12.12
CA ILE A 30 5.33 -2.14 -11.96
C ILE A 30 4.97 -1.79 -10.51
N LEU A 31 5.67 -2.33 -9.52
CA LEU A 31 5.56 -1.99 -8.10
C LEU A 31 6.91 -1.50 -7.56
N PRO A 32 6.94 -0.65 -6.51
CA PRO A 32 8.17 -0.31 -5.83
C PRO A 32 8.84 -1.57 -5.28
N LEU A 33 10.15 -1.66 -5.44
CA LEU A 33 10.91 -2.80 -4.94
C LEU A 33 10.94 -2.75 -3.39
N PRO A 34 10.74 -3.89 -2.71
CA PRO A 34 11.02 -4.01 -1.28
C PRO A 34 12.43 -3.52 -0.93
N GLY A 35 12.60 -2.92 0.25
CA GLY A 35 13.86 -2.34 0.69
C GLY A 35 14.26 -1.01 0.05
N THR A 36 13.51 -0.49 -0.93
CA THR A 36 13.75 0.88 -1.45
C THR A 36 13.37 1.93 -0.43
N SER A 37 13.95 3.12 -0.53
CA SER A 37 13.66 4.16 0.46
C SER A 37 12.26 4.75 0.30
N ILE A 38 11.72 5.33 1.37
CA ILE A 38 10.44 6.07 1.32
C ILE A 38 10.47 7.14 0.22
N LYS A 39 11.59 7.85 0.07
CA LYS A 39 11.76 8.83 -1.01
C LYS A 39 11.57 8.19 -2.40
N GLN A 40 12.23 7.07 -2.66
CA GLN A 40 12.12 6.36 -3.95
C GLN A 40 10.70 5.82 -4.17
N MET A 41 10.05 5.30 -3.12
CA MET A 41 8.65 4.84 -3.16
C MET A 41 7.69 5.99 -3.50
N LEU A 42 7.88 7.18 -2.93
CA LEU A 42 7.06 8.36 -3.24
C LEU A 42 7.31 8.94 -4.64
N GLU A 43 8.49 8.72 -5.20
CA GLU A 43 8.83 9.10 -6.58
C GLU A 43 8.36 8.05 -7.60
N PHE A 44 8.02 6.84 -7.13
CA PHE A 44 7.53 5.77 -7.98
C PHE A 44 6.11 6.08 -8.47
N THR A 45 5.92 6.08 -9.80
CA THR A 45 4.58 6.25 -10.37
C THR A 45 3.71 5.02 -10.09
N LEU A 46 2.71 5.21 -9.23
CA LEU A 46 1.62 4.27 -8.97
C LEU A 46 0.37 4.67 -9.79
N PRO A 47 -0.43 3.68 -10.23
CA PRO A 47 -1.65 3.97 -10.95
C PRO A 47 -2.66 4.69 -10.06
N ARG A 48 -3.33 5.70 -10.63
CA ARG A 48 -4.33 6.51 -9.92
C ARG A 48 -5.60 5.70 -9.73
N HIS A 49 -6.24 5.82 -8.57
CA HIS A 49 -7.55 5.22 -8.35
C HIS A 49 -8.63 6.06 -9.05
N THR A 50 -9.56 5.41 -9.77
CA THR A 50 -10.75 6.08 -10.28
C THR A 50 -11.82 6.15 -9.19
N ILE A 51 -12.41 7.33 -8.98
CA ILE A 51 -13.56 7.54 -8.08
C ILE A 51 -14.89 7.33 -8.87
N SER A 52 -14.81 6.83 -10.10
CA SER A 52 -15.97 6.76 -11.00
C SER A 52 -17.10 5.89 -10.41
N VAL A 53 -18.33 6.39 -10.56
CA VAL A 53 -19.55 5.62 -10.24
C VAL A 53 -19.61 4.46 -11.21
N ASN A 54 -19.46 3.25 -10.69
CA ASN A 54 -19.28 2.07 -11.51
C ASN A 54 -20.56 1.75 -12.31
N VAL A 55 -20.52 1.97 -13.63
CA VAL A 55 -21.61 1.65 -14.55
C VAL A 55 -21.56 0.17 -15.01
N HIS A 56 -20.40 -0.48 -14.85
CA HIS A 56 -20.15 -1.81 -15.40
C HIS A 56 -20.24 -2.91 -14.33
N SER A 57 -20.74 -4.08 -14.73
CA SER A 57 -20.72 -5.26 -13.87
C SER A 57 -19.28 -5.77 -13.71
N SER A 58 -18.95 -6.35 -12.55
CA SER A 58 -17.59 -6.87 -12.31
C SER A 58 -17.24 -8.00 -13.28
N GLU A 59 -18.22 -8.79 -13.73
CA GLU A 59 -17.98 -9.85 -14.70
C GLU A 59 -17.52 -9.33 -16.06
N SER A 60 -17.96 -8.14 -16.46
CA SER A 60 -17.62 -7.58 -17.78
C SER A 60 -16.14 -7.20 -17.94
N PHE A 61 -15.36 -7.22 -16.85
CA PHE A 61 -13.91 -7.07 -16.91
C PHE A 61 -13.23 -8.31 -17.49
N PHE A 62 -13.81 -9.50 -17.34
CA PHE A 62 -13.22 -10.73 -17.83
C PHE A 62 -13.57 -10.94 -19.30
N SER A 63 -12.63 -11.52 -20.05
CA SER A 63 -12.80 -11.86 -21.46
C SER A 63 -12.31 -13.27 -21.75
N HIS A 64 -13.04 -13.97 -22.63
CA HIS A 64 -12.63 -15.28 -23.15
C HIS A 64 -11.59 -15.15 -24.26
N ASN A 65 -11.32 -13.93 -24.74
CA ASN A 65 -10.30 -13.70 -25.76
C ASN A 65 -8.91 -13.92 -25.20
N SER A 66 -8.00 -14.39 -26.06
CA SER A 66 -6.60 -14.54 -25.75
C SER A 66 -5.93 -13.21 -25.43
N LEU A 67 -4.84 -13.28 -24.68
CA LEU A 67 -4.00 -12.15 -24.30
C LEU A 67 -3.39 -11.47 -25.53
N ASP A 68 -3.32 -10.15 -25.51
CA ASP A 68 -2.53 -9.40 -26.49
C ASP A 68 -1.03 -9.58 -26.21
N THR A 69 -0.20 -9.44 -27.25
CA THR A 69 1.26 -9.56 -27.13
C THR A 69 1.79 -8.62 -26.06
N THR A 70 2.33 -9.19 -24.99
CA THR A 70 2.87 -8.44 -23.85
C THR A 70 4.22 -7.84 -24.24
N SER A 71 4.29 -6.50 -24.32
CA SER A 71 5.54 -5.76 -24.54
C SER A 71 5.98 -5.03 -23.27
N ASP A 72 7.26 -4.71 -23.14
CA ASP A 72 7.76 -3.87 -22.04
C ASP A 72 7.07 -2.50 -22.00
N ALA A 73 6.70 -1.95 -23.16
CA ALA A 73 5.93 -0.72 -23.26
C ALA A 73 4.55 -0.83 -22.61
N LEU A 74 3.88 -1.99 -22.76
CA LEU A 74 2.60 -2.27 -22.11
C LEU A 74 2.75 -2.30 -20.58
N MET A 75 3.83 -2.87 -20.07
CA MET A 75 4.12 -2.92 -18.62
C MET A 75 4.34 -1.52 -18.04
N ILE A 76 5.07 -0.65 -18.75
CA ILE A 76 5.24 0.75 -18.36
C ILE A 76 3.89 1.48 -18.40
N ARG A 77 3.05 1.19 -19.39
CA ARG A 77 1.71 1.77 -19.52
C ARG A 77 0.82 1.38 -18.34
N LEU A 78 0.85 0.13 -17.86
CA LEU A 78 0.06 -0.34 -16.70
C LEU A 78 0.23 0.54 -15.45
N ARG A 79 1.44 1.07 -15.21
CA ARG A 79 1.72 1.97 -14.08
C ARG A 79 0.97 3.30 -14.14
N ARG A 80 0.55 3.70 -15.34
CA ARG A 80 -0.11 4.98 -15.62
C ARG A 80 -1.61 4.82 -15.87
N LEU A 81 -2.06 3.62 -16.21
CA LEU A 81 -3.49 3.34 -16.37
C LEU A 81 -4.16 3.39 -15.01
N PRO A 82 -5.28 4.11 -14.86
CA PRO A 82 -5.92 4.22 -13.57
C PRO A 82 -6.57 2.88 -13.20
N THR A 83 -6.52 2.53 -11.92
CA THR A 83 -7.13 1.31 -11.41
C THR A 83 -8.66 1.46 -11.34
N PRO A 84 -9.41 0.35 -11.48
CA PRO A 84 -10.83 0.34 -11.14
C PRO A 84 -11.06 0.75 -9.69
N ALA A 85 -12.28 1.15 -9.35
CA ALA A 85 -12.66 1.46 -7.97
C ALA A 85 -12.37 0.27 -7.03
N ALA A 86 -12.00 0.54 -5.78
CA ALA A 86 -11.61 -0.50 -4.83
C ALA A 86 -12.70 -1.57 -4.59
N SER A 87 -13.97 -1.17 -4.63
CA SER A 87 -15.10 -2.10 -4.54
C SER A 87 -15.18 -3.06 -5.73
N VAL A 88 -14.81 -2.60 -6.93
CA VAL A 88 -14.75 -3.42 -8.14
C VAL A 88 -13.58 -4.38 -8.05
N VAL A 89 -12.39 -3.88 -7.70
CA VAL A 89 -11.21 -4.73 -7.55
C VAL A 89 -11.43 -5.81 -6.48
N GLY A 90 -12.07 -5.48 -5.36
CA GLY A 90 -12.47 -6.45 -4.33
C GLY A 90 -13.34 -7.58 -4.90
N LYS A 91 -14.40 -7.23 -5.64
CA LYS A 91 -15.27 -8.21 -6.32
C LYS A 91 -14.52 -9.05 -7.35
N LEU A 92 -13.61 -8.46 -8.13
CA LEU A 92 -12.79 -9.19 -9.09
C LEU A 92 -11.88 -10.21 -8.40
N VAL A 93 -11.30 -9.85 -7.26
CA VAL A 93 -10.48 -10.76 -6.43
C VAL A 93 -11.32 -11.93 -5.90
N GLU A 94 -12.57 -11.69 -5.52
CA GLU A 94 -13.52 -12.73 -5.10
C GLU A 94 -13.91 -13.67 -6.25
N LEU A 95 -14.21 -13.11 -7.43
CA LEU A 95 -14.70 -13.85 -8.60
C LEU A 95 -13.59 -14.60 -9.36
N ARG A 96 -12.32 -14.24 -9.16
CA ARG A 96 -11.19 -14.67 -10.01
C ARG A 96 -11.08 -16.18 -10.22
N CYS A 97 -11.29 -16.99 -9.18
CA CYS A 97 -11.19 -18.44 -9.27
C CYS A 97 -12.34 -19.03 -10.08
N GLN A 98 -13.55 -18.49 -9.90
CA GLN A 98 -14.72 -18.94 -10.65
C GLN A 98 -14.59 -18.51 -12.12
N ALA A 99 -14.16 -17.27 -12.39
CA ALA A 99 -13.92 -16.81 -13.76
C ALA A 99 -12.87 -17.67 -14.48
N TRP A 100 -11.80 -18.07 -13.80
CA TRP A 100 -10.83 -18.99 -14.38
C TRP A 100 -11.47 -20.36 -14.73
N LEU A 101 -12.29 -20.91 -13.84
CA LEU A 101 -13.02 -22.17 -14.08
C LEU A 101 -14.05 -22.06 -15.20
N ASP A 102 -14.64 -20.88 -15.38
CA ASP A 102 -15.59 -20.59 -16.47
C ASP A 102 -14.87 -20.39 -17.83
N GLY A 103 -13.53 -20.45 -17.85
CA GLY A 103 -12.73 -20.39 -19.07
C GLY A 103 -12.40 -18.97 -19.53
N TYR A 104 -12.48 -17.97 -18.66
CA TYR A 104 -11.97 -16.64 -18.95
C TYR A 104 -10.44 -16.66 -19.02
N GLN A 105 -9.87 -15.98 -20.02
CA GLN A 105 -8.43 -16.02 -20.32
C GLN A 105 -7.73 -14.68 -20.10
N SER A 106 -8.48 -13.57 -20.11
CA SER A 106 -7.92 -12.23 -20.03
C SER A 106 -8.84 -11.26 -19.28
N VAL A 107 -8.30 -10.07 -19.00
CA VAL A 107 -8.99 -8.96 -18.34
C VAL A 107 -8.88 -7.70 -19.19
N ASN A 108 -9.96 -6.94 -19.28
CA ASN A 108 -10.04 -5.68 -20.01
C ASN A 108 -10.20 -4.49 -19.06
N TYR A 109 -9.60 -3.37 -19.44
CA TYR A 109 -9.79 -2.08 -18.77
C TYR A 109 -11.08 -1.40 -19.24
N ILE A 110 -12.23 -2.05 -19.03
CA ILE A 110 -13.52 -1.58 -19.56
C ILE A 110 -13.97 -0.22 -19.03
N HIS A 111 -13.43 0.20 -17.87
CA HIS A 111 -13.71 1.51 -17.29
C HIS A 111 -12.95 2.65 -17.98
N LEU A 112 -12.01 2.33 -18.86
CA LEU A 112 -11.39 3.31 -19.74
C LEU A 112 -12.24 3.40 -21.00
N CYS A 113 -12.77 4.59 -21.30
CA CYS A 113 -13.51 4.87 -22.53
C CYS A 113 -12.57 4.90 -23.76
N ASP A 114 -11.74 3.87 -23.94
CA ASP A 114 -10.85 3.72 -25.08
C ASP A 114 -11.57 2.89 -26.17
N ALA A 115 -11.40 3.29 -27.43
CA ALA A 115 -11.97 2.56 -28.57
C ALA A 115 -11.27 1.21 -28.81
N VAL A 116 -10.06 1.03 -28.24
CA VAL A 116 -9.28 -0.20 -28.37
C VAL A 116 -9.40 -1.05 -27.10
N SER A 117 -10.05 -2.21 -27.23
CA SER A 117 -10.10 -3.21 -26.16
C SER A 117 -8.79 -4.01 -26.14
N THR A 118 -7.88 -3.66 -25.24
CA THR A 118 -6.66 -4.44 -24.98
C THR A 118 -6.93 -5.54 -23.95
N HIS A 119 -6.51 -6.76 -24.25
CA HIS A 119 -6.66 -7.95 -23.41
C HIS A 119 -5.41 -8.19 -22.57
N PHE A 120 -5.53 -8.02 -21.26
CA PHE A 120 -4.43 -8.16 -20.31
C PHE A 120 -4.45 -9.49 -19.57
N PRO A 121 -3.31 -9.95 -19.02
CA PRO A 121 -3.25 -11.14 -18.18
C PRO A 121 -4.14 -11.07 -16.94
N LEU A 122 -4.63 -12.22 -16.50
CA LEU A 122 -5.45 -12.36 -15.29
C LEU A 122 -4.75 -11.82 -14.02
N TRP A 123 -3.43 -11.92 -13.92
CA TRP A 123 -2.65 -11.36 -12.80
C TRP A 123 -2.78 -9.84 -12.65
N VAL A 124 -3.27 -9.11 -13.67
CA VAL A 124 -3.52 -7.67 -13.57
C VAL A 124 -4.51 -7.34 -12.44
N ILE A 125 -5.44 -8.24 -12.12
CA ILE A 125 -6.34 -8.08 -10.95
C ILE A 125 -5.53 -8.02 -9.65
N SER A 126 -4.56 -8.91 -9.47
CA SER A 126 -3.68 -8.91 -8.30
C SER A 126 -2.77 -7.68 -8.26
N PHE A 127 -2.35 -7.18 -9.43
CA PHE A 127 -1.63 -5.92 -9.51
C PHE A 127 -2.50 -4.74 -9.03
N TRP A 128 -3.76 -4.65 -9.48
CA TRP A 128 -4.67 -3.58 -9.02
C TRP A 128 -4.89 -3.63 -7.52
N ALA A 129 -5.12 -4.82 -6.95
CA ALA A 129 -5.29 -4.98 -5.51
C ALA A 129 -4.04 -4.50 -4.75
N LYS A 130 -2.86 -4.98 -5.12
CA LYS A 130 -1.58 -4.55 -4.51
C LYS A 130 -1.35 -3.05 -4.65
N ALA A 131 -1.64 -2.46 -5.81
CA ALA A 131 -1.48 -1.04 -6.05
C ALA A 131 -2.42 -0.20 -5.18
N LEU A 132 -3.69 -0.63 -5.02
CA LEU A 132 -4.65 0.05 -4.15
C LEU A 132 -4.21 -0.02 -2.67
N ASP A 133 -3.79 -1.20 -2.21
CA ASP A 133 -3.29 -1.38 -0.84
C ASP A 133 -2.07 -0.50 -0.58
N LEU A 134 -1.12 -0.50 -1.51
CA LEU A 134 0.09 0.32 -1.41
C LEU A 134 -0.22 1.81 -1.43
N CYS A 135 -1.13 2.26 -2.32
CA CYS A 135 -1.57 3.65 -2.38
C CYS A 135 -2.16 4.10 -1.03
N LYS A 136 -3.08 3.30 -0.48
CA LYS A 136 -3.84 3.63 0.72
C LYS A 136 -3.01 3.51 1.99
N MET A 137 -2.27 2.41 2.15
CA MET A 137 -1.59 2.09 3.40
C MET A 137 -0.23 2.76 3.52
N VAL A 138 0.47 2.96 2.40
CA VAL A 138 1.85 3.46 2.40
C VAL A 138 1.93 4.84 1.77
N HIS A 139 1.53 4.98 0.50
CA HIS A 139 1.83 6.17 -0.28
C HIS A 139 1.10 7.42 0.24
N GLU A 140 -0.22 7.36 0.42
CA GLU A 140 -1.02 8.51 0.88
C GLU A 140 -0.57 9.06 2.25
N PRO A 141 -0.35 8.23 3.29
CA PRO A 141 0.16 8.73 4.56
C PRO A 141 1.52 9.40 4.44
N TRP A 142 2.44 8.82 3.66
CA TRP A 142 3.77 9.39 3.45
C TRP A 142 3.77 10.66 2.59
N VAL A 143 2.82 10.81 1.66
CA VAL A 143 2.59 12.07 0.93
C VAL A 143 2.19 13.17 1.93
N GLY A 144 1.25 12.89 2.83
CA GLY A 144 0.85 13.81 3.90
C GLY A 144 2.04 14.25 4.76
N ALA A 145 2.83 13.28 5.24
CA ALA A 145 4.03 13.54 6.02
C ALA A 145 5.06 14.40 5.28
N LYS A 146 5.29 14.13 3.99
CA LYS A 146 6.20 14.92 3.14
C LYS A 146 5.71 16.36 2.96
N VAL A 147 4.41 16.57 2.77
CA VAL A 147 3.81 17.92 2.67
C VAL A 147 3.98 18.69 3.97
N TRP A 148 3.75 18.04 5.12
CA TRP A 148 3.95 18.63 6.43
C TRP A 148 5.41 19.00 6.66
N LEU A 149 6.36 18.10 6.43
CA LEU A 149 7.80 18.37 6.54
C LEU A 149 8.24 19.56 5.66
N ASN A 150 7.78 19.61 4.40
CA ASN A 150 8.08 20.74 3.52
C ASN A 150 7.53 22.07 4.03
N THR A 151 6.44 22.03 4.80
CA THR A 151 5.87 23.22 5.44
C THR A 151 6.73 23.65 6.61
N GLU A 152 7.11 22.73 7.50
CA GLU A 152 7.99 22.98 8.65
C GLU A 152 9.37 23.52 8.23
N VAL A 153 9.96 22.98 7.16
CA VAL A 153 11.25 23.48 6.62
C VAL A 153 11.15 24.94 6.18
N LYS A 154 9.99 25.37 5.68
CA LYS A 154 9.76 26.74 5.19
C LYS A 154 9.38 27.72 6.31
N GLN A 155 8.97 27.22 7.48
CA GLN A 155 8.63 28.08 8.61
C GLN A 155 9.88 28.79 9.15
N LYS A 156 9.74 30.08 9.45
CA LYS A 156 10.84 30.92 9.98
C LYS A 156 10.82 31.06 11.51
N ILE A 157 9.86 30.43 12.18
CA ILE A 157 9.56 30.68 13.60
C ILE A 157 10.58 29.99 14.52
N SER A 158 10.94 28.74 14.23
CA SER A 158 11.88 27.97 15.04
C SER A 158 12.99 27.38 14.18
N ALA A 159 14.22 27.83 14.41
CA ALA A 159 15.41 27.30 13.74
C ALA A 159 15.64 25.82 14.07
N GLU A 160 15.31 25.40 15.31
CA GLU A 160 15.43 24.02 15.76
C GLU A 160 14.44 23.10 15.05
N GLN A 161 13.15 23.48 14.97
CA GLN A 161 12.14 22.69 14.26
C GLN A 161 12.48 22.53 12.78
N ARG A 162 12.93 23.61 12.13
CA ARG A 162 13.40 23.54 10.75
C ARG A 162 14.55 22.54 10.59
N GLN A 163 15.55 22.59 11.48
CA GLN A 163 16.68 21.65 11.44
C GLN A 163 16.24 20.20 11.65
N LEU A 164 15.29 19.96 12.57
CA LEU A 164 14.70 18.64 12.79
C LEU A 164 13.93 18.15 11.55
N ALA A 165 13.15 19.01 10.90
CA ALA A 165 12.42 18.68 9.67
C ALA A 165 13.36 18.37 8.49
N GLU A 166 14.47 19.11 8.35
CA GLU A 166 15.53 18.82 7.38
C GLU A 166 16.18 17.46 7.64
N ARG A 167 16.54 17.16 8.89
CA ARG A 167 17.10 15.86 9.28
C ARG A 167 16.14 14.71 9.05
N ALA A 168 14.86 14.90 9.40
CA ALA A 168 13.82 13.92 9.12
C ALA A 168 13.72 13.65 7.62
N THR A 169 13.73 14.70 6.79
CA THR A 169 13.72 14.57 5.32
C THR A 169 14.91 13.76 4.80
N ILE A 170 16.11 13.96 5.35
CA ILE A 170 17.30 13.17 5.00
C ILE A 170 17.12 11.70 5.39
N LEU A 171 16.58 11.42 6.59
CA LEU A 171 16.31 10.05 7.04
C LEU A 171 15.26 9.35 6.15
N LEU A 172 14.22 10.04 5.69
CA LEU A 172 13.24 9.45 4.76
C LEU A 172 13.86 9.04 3.41
N ALA A 173 15.01 9.61 3.05
CA ALA A 173 15.73 9.20 1.85
C ALA A 173 16.51 7.89 2.01
N THR A 174 16.70 7.40 3.24
CA THR A 174 17.46 6.18 3.54
C THR A 174 16.61 5.07 4.14
N LEU A 175 15.51 5.38 4.82
CA LEU A 175 14.67 4.39 5.48
C LEU A 175 13.85 3.56 4.47
N PRO A 176 13.86 2.21 4.58
CA PRO A 176 13.10 1.32 3.71
C PRO A 176 11.59 1.42 3.96
N TRP A 177 10.78 1.52 2.91
CA TRP A 177 9.33 1.76 3.05
C TRP A 177 8.54 0.54 3.54
N ASP A 178 9.05 -0.67 3.32
CA ASP A 178 8.40 -1.95 3.59
C ASP A 178 8.72 -2.52 4.99
N ASN A 179 9.49 -1.79 5.79
CA ASN A 179 9.81 -2.18 7.15
C ASN A 179 8.67 -1.80 8.11
N ASN A 180 8.12 -2.76 8.86
CA ASN A 180 6.96 -2.59 9.74
C ASN A 180 7.09 -1.40 10.73
N PRO A 181 8.17 -1.30 11.54
CA PRO A 181 8.39 -0.13 12.39
C PRO A 181 8.36 1.20 11.62
N VAL A 182 8.99 1.22 10.44
CA VAL A 182 9.06 2.42 9.59
C VAL A 182 7.68 2.82 9.09
N HIS A 183 6.84 1.87 8.72
CA HIS A 183 5.49 2.11 8.20
C HIS A 183 4.61 2.96 9.13
N SER A 184 4.86 2.97 10.44
CA SER A 184 4.09 3.75 11.41
C SER A 184 4.64 5.16 11.68
N LEU A 185 5.86 5.47 11.22
CA LEU A 185 6.56 6.70 11.57
C LEU A 185 5.91 7.97 11.00
N TRP A 186 5.15 7.85 9.90
CA TRP A 186 4.44 8.99 9.32
C TRP A 186 3.45 9.63 10.30
N CYS A 187 2.92 8.88 11.28
CA CYS A 187 2.00 9.42 12.30
C CYS A 187 2.66 10.52 13.14
N TYR A 188 3.98 10.49 13.32
CA TYR A 188 4.72 11.52 14.06
C TYR A 188 5.02 12.77 13.22
N LEU A 189 4.78 12.71 11.90
CA LEU A 189 5.16 13.73 10.92
C LEU A 189 3.94 14.48 10.40
N GLY A 190 3.10 14.99 11.30
CA GLY A 190 1.92 15.76 10.93
C GLY A 190 0.86 15.82 12.03
N PRO A 191 -0.32 16.37 11.73
CA PRO A 191 -1.45 16.45 12.66
C PRO A 191 -2.20 15.12 12.80
N HIS A 192 -1.51 13.99 12.67
CA HIS A 192 -2.12 12.67 12.67
C HIS A 192 -2.33 12.17 14.09
N TRP A 193 -3.38 11.37 14.29
CA TRP A 193 -3.62 10.71 15.57
C TRP A 193 -2.55 9.65 15.80
N THR A 194 -1.89 9.74 16.96
CA THR A 194 -0.97 8.71 17.43
C THR A 194 -1.75 7.55 18.04
N THR A 195 -1.30 6.32 17.83
CA THR A 195 -1.87 5.12 18.47
C THR A 195 -1.43 5.05 19.94
N GLY A 196 -2.12 4.23 20.75
CA GLY A 196 -1.71 4.02 22.15
C GLY A 196 -0.27 3.50 22.31
N THR A 197 0.20 2.67 21.37
CA THR A 197 1.59 2.23 21.30
C THR A 197 2.54 3.40 21.07
N GLN A 198 2.26 4.24 20.07
CA GLN A 198 3.10 5.40 19.75
C GLN A 198 3.16 6.42 20.89
N GLN A 199 2.03 6.64 21.56
CA GLN A 199 2.00 7.50 22.73
C GLN A 199 2.79 6.91 23.91
N SER A 200 2.79 5.58 24.06
CA SER A 200 3.60 4.89 25.07
C SER A 200 5.09 5.02 24.77
N ASP A 201 5.50 4.82 23.50
CA ASP A 201 6.90 5.01 23.07
C ASP A 201 7.40 6.44 23.36
N LEU A 202 6.56 7.46 23.11
CA LEU A 202 6.89 8.86 23.42
C LEU A 202 7.04 9.10 24.94
N LEU A 203 6.21 8.47 25.75
CA LEU A 203 6.30 8.56 27.21
C LEU A 203 7.53 7.84 27.75
N ASP A 204 7.91 6.71 27.16
CA ASP A 204 9.13 5.98 27.53
C ASP A 204 10.37 6.82 27.23
N ILE A 205 10.44 7.42 26.03
CA ILE A 205 11.53 8.37 25.67
C ILE A 205 11.57 9.55 26.64
N LEU A 206 10.41 10.09 27.03
CA LEU A 206 10.33 11.19 27.99
C LEU A 206 10.80 10.75 29.39
N SER A 207 10.42 9.55 29.83
CA SER A 207 10.82 8.95 31.10
C SER A 207 12.33 8.76 31.17
N ASP A 208 12.93 8.22 30.11
CA ASP A 208 14.38 8.05 29.99
C ASP A 208 15.10 9.39 30.08
N ARG A 209 14.58 10.42 29.38
CA ARG A 209 15.17 11.76 29.40
C ARG A 209 15.09 12.44 30.77
N ILE A 210 13.98 12.27 31.49
CA ILE A 210 13.82 12.79 32.86
C ILE A 210 14.76 12.06 33.81
N THR A 211 14.85 10.73 33.69
CA THR A 211 15.71 9.90 34.54
C THR A 211 17.19 10.22 34.32
N ALA A 212 17.59 10.51 33.08
CA ALA A 212 18.94 10.96 32.75
C ALA A 212 19.31 12.34 33.32
N GLN A 213 18.34 13.10 33.86
CA GLN A 213 18.55 14.44 34.42
C GLN A 213 18.16 14.48 35.90
N PRO A 214 19.12 14.35 36.84
CA PRO A 214 18.84 14.22 38.28
C PRO A 214 17.96 15.35 38.86
N ALA A 215 18.11 16.58 38.36
CA ALA A 215 17.31 17.73 38.78
C ALA A 215 15.82 17.61 38.39
N LEU A 216 15.52 16.94 37.27
CA LEU A 216 14.15 16.68 36.83
C LEU A 216 13.58 15.42 37.49
N ALA A 217 14.40 14.37 37.63
CA ALA A 217 13.99 13.11 38.23
C ALA A 217 13.44 13.26 39.67
N GLY A 218 13.97 14.22 40.45
CA GLY A 218 13.45 14.52 41.79
C GLY A 218 12.10 15.27 41.81
N ARG A 219 11.63 15.78 40.66
CA ARG A 219 10.45 16.66 40.56
C ARG A 219 9.33 16.10 39.68
N LEU A 220 9.68 15.27 38.70
CA LEU A 220 8.77 14.78 37.66
C LEU A 220 8.81 13.25 37.61
N GLN A 221 7.64 12.65 37.45
CA GLN A 221 7.47 11.22 37.21
C GLN A 221 6.53 11.03 36.02
N VAL A 222 6.98 10.31 35.00
CA VAL A 222 6.12 9.94 33.86
C VAL A 222 5.30 8.72 34.24
N LYS A 223 3.99 8.78 34.00
CA LYS A 223 3.08 7.63 34.16
C LYS A 223 2.64 7.17 32.78
N GLY A 224 2.73 5.87 32.52
CA GLY A 224 2.27 5.28 31.26
C GLY A 224 0.77 5.46 31.05
N LEU A 225 0.31 5.28 29.80
CA LEU A 225 -1.09 5.44 29.38
C LEU A 225 -1.99 4.29 29.78
N ALA A 226 -1.47 3.27 30.47
CA ALA A 226 -2.25 2.19 31.05
C ALA A 226 -3.11 2.72 32.22
N LEU A 227 -4.10 3.53 31.90
CA LEU A 227 -5.22 3.83 32.77
C LEU A 227 -6.22 2.68 32.66
N SER A 228 -5.96 1.58 33.39
CA SER A 228 -6.94 0.86 34.23
C SER A 228 -6.53 -0.61 34.51
N PRO A 229 -6.12 -0.92 35.75
CA PRO A 229 -6.66 -2.06 36.48
C PRO A 229 -7.73 -1.63 37.50
N LYS A 230 -8.20 -0.37 37.45
CA LYS A 230 -9.21 0.19 38.39
C LYS A 230 -10.60 0.34 37.78
N ILE A 231 -11.00 -0.62 36.95
CA ILE A 231 -12.41 -0.96 36.76
C ILE A 231 -12.53 -2.42 37.21
N LEU A 232 -12.59 -2.60 38.52
CA LEU A 232 -13.05 -3.81 39.22
C LEU A 232 -14.29 -3.39 40.01
#